data_AF-A0A139WBY3-F1
#
_entry.id   AF-A0A139WBY3-F1
#
_cell.length_a   1.000
_cell.length_b   1.000
_cell.length_c   1.000
_cell.angle_alpha   90.00
_cell.angle_beta   90.00
_cell.angle_gamma   90.00
#
_symmetry.space_group_name_H-M   'P 1'
#
loop_
_entity.id
_entity.type
_entity.pdbx_description
1 polymer ?
#
loop_
_entity_poly.entity_id
_entity_poly.type
_entity_poly.pdbx_seq_one_letter_code
_entity_poly.pdbx_strand_id
1 'polypeptide(L)'
;MTRTRKFDQDQVVKYDANVRFFSLYGTENFTRRYNLLNNSLLEYTVEPNLVANDHLVYSFTSLGPRERAPLVLVFVNNDPFLIVRSLERTIDVNHFGKITIEDRVTLENNGAALTGPYHFVPQIRGKASTGWLYTHLPASAENVEFFDDLGNCSETRVYNYGTYKTLKFKTRYPLLGGWKTTYNLRYDVPTYEYLFVLGDFFKLQMRAVDYVINDKVVENAVVRVFLPEGSRVDNVALPPQIGLMGEELGCLGSLCVYGRPIVVLNGTDLFDNYVQNLEIEYFLRPLFLLKAPILITAYLEVGFVAVLGALRYFTHL
;
A
#
# COMPACT_ATOMS: atom_id res chain seq x y z
N MET A 1 -22.40 -13.59 4.94
CA MET A 1 -22.03 -12.41 5.75
C MET A 1 -23.28 -11.59 5.95
N THR A 2 -23.62 -11.22 7.19
CA THR A 2 -24.66 -10.20 7.40
C THR A 2 -24.19 -8.92 6.70
N ARG A 3 -24.95 -8.44 5.72
CA ARG A 3 -24.56 -7.23 4.96
C ARG A 3 -24.53 -5.99 5.86
N THR A 4 -25.32 -6.01 6.92
CA THR A 4 -25.47 -4.92 7.87
C THR A 4 -25.53 -5.43 9.30
N ARG A 5 -25.14 -4.61 10.27
CA ARG A 5 -25.28 -4.89 11.71
C ARG A 5 -25.53 -3.62 12.52
N LYS A 6 -26.11 -3.75 13.71
CA LYS A 6 -26.14 -2.66 14.71
C LYS A 6 -24.78 -2.57 15.42
N PHE A 7 -24.50 -1.41 16.04
CA PHE A 7 -23.22 -1.14 16.71
C PHE A 7 -22.83 -2.22 17.75
N ASP A 8 -23.78 -2.62 18.60
CA ASP A 8 -23.53 -3.57 19.70
C ASP A 8 -23.52 -5.05 19.29
N GLN A 9 -23.92 -5.33 18.05
CA GLN A 9 -24.02 -6.69 17.52
C GLN A 9 -22.67 -7.18 16.98
N ASP A 10 -22.41 -8.47 17.17
CA ASP A 10 -21.25 -9.12 16.61
C ASP A 10 -21.37 -9.28 15.09
N GLN A 11 -20.22 -9.29 14.43
CA GLN A 11 -20.15 -9.53 13.01
C GLN A 11 -20.15 -11.04 12.73
N VAL A 12 -21.12 -11.48 11.92
CA VAL A 12 -21.29 -12.88 11.53
C VAL A 12 -20.84 -13.08 10.10
N VAL A 13 -19.87 -13.97 9.94
CA VAL A 13 -19.26 -14.31 8.66
C VAL A 13 -19.80 -15.64 8.18
N LYS A 14 -20.04 -15.71 6.87
CA LYS A 14 -20.40 -16.94 6.17
C LYS A 14 -19.23 -17.27 5.25
N TYR A 15 -18.66 -18.46 5.40
CA TYR A 15 -17.59 -18.96 4.56
C TYR A 15 -18.09 -20.17 3.75
N ASP A 16 -18.14 -20.00 2.43
CA ASP A 16 -18.51 -21.04 1.48
C ASP A 16 -17.24 -21.78 1.02
N ALA A 17 -17.17 -23.08 1.28
CA ALA A 17 -16.02 -23.91 0.98
C ALA A 17 -16.43 -25.24 0.35
N ASN A 18 -15.44 -25.99 -0.15
CA ASN A 18 -15.56 -27.42 -0.36
C ASN A 18 -15.00 -28.11 0.89
N VAL A 19 -15.59 -29.18 1.41
CA VAL A 19 -15.00 -29.96 2.52
C VAL A 19 -14.08 -31.06 2.02
N ARG A 20 -14.31 -31.57 0.81
CA ARG A 20 -13.47 -32.59 0.16
C ARG A 20 -12.25 -31.97 -0.52
N PHE A 21 -11.24 -32.80 -0.78
CA PHE A 21 -10.08 -32.38 -1.55
C PHE A 21 -10.38 -32.47 -3.04
N PHE A 22 -10.47 -31.30 -3.70
CA PHE A 22 -10.67 -31.26 -5.14
C PHE A 22 -9.32 -31.48 -5.84
N SER A 23 -9.08 -32.70 -6.32
CA SER A 23 -7.87 -33.04 -7.08
C SER A 23 -8.19 -33.86 -8.32
N LEU A 24 -7.28 -33.92 -9.29
CA LEU A 24 -7.46 -34.73 -10.50
C LEU A 24 -7.23 -36.23 -10.25
N TYR A 25 -6.75 -36.60 -9.08
CA TYR A 25 -6.35 -37.97 -8.72
C TYR A 25 -7.22 -38.52 -7.60
N GLY A 26 -7.29 -39.84 -7.49
CA GLY A 26 -7.86 -40.49 -6.30
C GLY A 26 -6.99 -40.16 -5.09
N THR A 27 -7.62 -39.94 -3.93
CA THR A 27 -6.95 -39.62 -2.67
C THR A 27 -7.30 -40.69 -1.64
N GLU A 28 -6.30 -41.41 -1.14
CA GLU A 28 -6.53 -42.49 -0.18
C GLU A 28 -6.96 -41.97 1.19
N ASN A 29 -6.25 -40.98 1.74
CA ASN A 29 -6.55 -40.37 3.03
C ASN A 29 -6.45 -38.86 2.91
N PHE A 30 -7.48 -38.14 3.37
CA PHE A 30 -7.48 -36.69 3.37
C PHE A 30 -8.08 -36.13 4.67
N THR A 31 -7.33 -35.25 5.33
CA THR A 31 -7.78 -34.54 6.51
C THR A 31 -7.74 -33.04 6.26
N ARG A 32 -8.83 -32.35 6.54
CA ARG A 32 -8.93 -30.89 6.50
C ARG A 32 -9.21 -30.33 7.87
N ARG A 33 -8.39 -29.37 8.28
CA ARG A 33 -8.57 -28.60 9.51
C ARG A 33 -8.96 -27.17 9.16
N TYR A 34 -10.08 -26.70 9.70
CA TYR A 34 -10.44 -25.29 9.66
C TYR A 34 -10.14 -24.66 11.01
N ASN A 35 -9.25 -23.68 11.05
CA ASN A 35 -8.96 -22.91 12.26
C ASN A 35 -9.94 -21.75 12.36
N LEU A 36 -10.52 -21.58 13.54
CA LEU A 36 -11.51 -20.57 13.87
C LEU A 36 -11.05 -19.81 15.12
N LEU A 37 -11.68 -18.66 15.38
CA LEU A 37 -11.52 -17.98 16.66
C LEU A 37 -12.21 -18.82 17.76
N ASN A 38 -11.67 -18.81 18.98
CA ASN A 38 -12.21 -19.61 20.09
C ASN A 38 -13.70 -19.35 20.30
N ASN A 39 -14.50 -20.42 20.34
CA ASN A 39 -15.95 -20.41 20.56
C ASN A 39 -16.72 -19.50 19.58
N SER A 40 -16.21 -19.30 18.36
CA SER A 40 -16.86 -18.45 17.35
C SER A 40 -17.88 -19.17 16.48
N LEU A 41 -17.83 -20.49 16.40
CA LEU A 41 -18.67 -21.28 15.49
C LEU A 41 -20.15 -21.19 15.89
N LEU A 42 -21.00 -20.91 14.91
CA LEU A 42 -22.46 -20.86 15.08
C LEU A 42 -23.13 -22.03 14.37
N GLU A 43 -22.83 -22.23 13.08
CA GLU A 43 -23.48 -23.25 12.25
C GLU A 43 -22.50 -23.87 11.25
N TYR A 44 -22.74 -25.13 10.91
CA TYR A 44 -22.06 -25.86 9.84
C TYR A 44 -23.07 -26.71 9.07
N THR A 45 -22.89 -26.86 7.76
CA THR A 45 -23.82 -27.68 6.93
C THR A 45 -23.46 -29.15 6.85
N VAL A 46 -22.21 -29.52 7.14
CA VAL A 46 -21.72 -30.91 7.11
C VAL A 46 -21.15 -31.24 8.48
N GLU A 47 -21.55 -32.38 9.05
CA GLU A 47 -21.06 -32.80 10.36
C GLU A 47 -19.54 -33.09 10.32
N PRO A 48 -18.75 -32.43 11.19
CA PRO A 48 -17.32 -32.68 11.31
C PRO A 48 -17.04 -33.92 12.16
N ASN A 49 -15.86 -34.51 11.96
CA ASN A 49 -15.38 -35.63 12.78
C ASN A 49 -14.98 -35.16 14.19
N LEU A 50 -14.50 -33.93 14.31
CA LEU A 50 -14.15 -33.30 15.59
C LEU A 50 -14.57 -31.83 15.56
N VAL A 51 -15.29 -31.43 16.61
CA VAL A 51 -15.54 -30.02 16.95
C VAL A 51 -14.70 -29.68 18.18
N ALA A 52 -13.70 -28.84 17.99
CA ALA A 52 -12.97 -28.21 19.08
C ALA A 52 -13.36 -26.73 19.19
N ASN A 53 -12.93 -26.08 20.27
CA ASN A 53 -13.24 -24.67 20.52
C ASN A 53 -12.61 -23.72 19.49
N ASP A 54 -11.44 -24.09 18.96
CA ASP A 54 -10.59 -23.29 18.07
C ASP A 54 -10.51 -23.86 16.65
N HIS A 55 -11.00 -25.08 16.41
CA HIS A 55 -10.90 -25.70 15.09
C HIS A 55 -11.95 -26.80 14.84
N LEU A 56 -12.17 -27.08 13.55
CA LEU A 56 -12.96 -28.20 13.06
C LEU A 56 -12.08 -29.16 12.26
N VAL A 57 -12.30 -30.47 12.41
CA VAL A 57 -11.59 -31.49 11.63
C VAL A 57 -12.57 -32.34 10.83
N TYR A 58 -12.26 -32.48 9.54
CA TYR A 58 -12.93 -33.38 8.61
C TYR A 58 -11.93 -34.38 8.05
N SER A 59 -12.26 -35.66 8.12
CA SER A 59 -11.41 -36.77 7.69
C SER A 59 -12.17 -37.65 6.71
N PHE A 60 -11.56 -37.95 5.57
CA PHE A 60 -12.14 -38.77 4.51
C PHE A 60 -11.15 -39.84 4.06
N THR A 61 -11.68 -41.01 3.71
CA THR A 61 -10.92 -42.11 3.13
C THR A 61 -11.45 -42.43 1.73
N SER A 62 -10.55 -42.83 0.83
CA SER A 62 -10.84 -43.26 -0.54
C SER A 62 -11.71 -42.27 -1.34
N LEU A 63 -11.28 -41.02 -1.43
CA LEU A 63 -11.92 -40.01 -2.29
C LEU A 63 -11.57 -40.27 -3.75
N GLY A 64 -12.59 -40.29 -4.61
CA GLY A 64 -12.41 -40.33 -6.05
C GLY A 64 -11.87 -39.02 -6.64
N PRO A 65 -11.44 -39.03 -7.91
CA PRO A 65 -11.04 -37.84 -8.63
C PRO A 65 -12.15 -36.78 -8.70
N ARG A 66 -11.79 -35.51 -8.53
CA ARG A 66 -12.64 -34.32 -8.71
C ARG A 66 -13.88 -34.26 -7.81
N GLU A 67 -13.87 -34.96 -6.69
CA GLU A 67 -14.99 -34.92 -5.75
C GLU A 67 -15.18 -33.55 -5.09
N ARG A 68 -16.45 -33.18 -4.91
CA ARG A 68 -16.89 -31.94 -4.24
C ARG A 68 -18.02 -32.24 -3.28
N ALA A 69 -17.96 -31.63 -2.11
CA ALA A 69 -19.04 -31.57 -1.15
C ALA A 69 -19.06 -30.14 -0.57
N PRO A 70 -20.10 -29.34 -0.88
CA PRO A 70 -20.16 -27.96 -0.42
C PRO A 70 -20.32 -27.92 1.10
N LEU A 71 -19.54 -27.06 1.74
CA LEU A 71 -19.57 -26.77 3.16
C LEU A 71 -19.80 -25.28 3.35
N VAL A 72 -20.76 -24.96 4.19
CA VAL A 72 -20.95 -23.60 4.69
C VAL A 72 -20.61 -23.59 6.16
N LEU A 73 -19.74 -22.67 6.56
CA LEU A 73 -19.45 -22.35 7.95
C LEU A 73 -19.99 -20.97 8.27
N VAL A 74 -20.72 -20.86 9.38
CA VAL A 74 -21.19 -19.58 9.93
C VAL A 74 -20.54 -19.41 11.29
N PHE A 75 -19.83 -18.30 11.48
CA PHE A 75 -19.09 -18.03 12.71
C PHE A 75 -19.00 -16.52 12.99
N VAL A 76 -18.77 -16.18 14.25
CA VAL A 76 -18.53 -14.81 14.71
C VAL A 76 -17.10 -14.42 14.42
N ASN A 77 -16.89 -13.33 13.67
CA ASN A 77 -15.57 -12.73 13.52
C ASN A 77 -15.70 -11.20 13.57
N ASN A 78 -15.17 -10.62 14.65
CA ASN A 78 -15.18 -9.20 14.94
C ASN A 78 -13.88 -8.49 14.52
N ASP A 79 -13.02 -9.12 13.74
CA ASP A 79 -11.87 -8.45 13.13
C ASP A 79 -12.35 -7.39 12.13
N PRO A 80 -11.62 -6.27 11.98
CA PRO A 80 -11.91 -5.30 10.93
C PRO A 80 -11.48 -5.87 9.57
N PHE A 81 -12.43 -6.00 8.64
CA PHE A 81 -12.20 -6.55 7.30
C PHE A 81 -11.66 -5.47 6.37
N LEU A 82 -10.43 -5.05 6.62
CA LEU A 82 -9.81 -3.96 5.88
C LEU A 82 -9.38 -4.39 4.48
N ILE A 83 -9.63 -3.50 3.53
CA ILE A 83 -9.16 -3.62 2.15
C ILE A 83 -8.61 -2.25 1.73
N VAL A 84 -7.43 -2.26 1.11
CA VAL A 84 -6.90 -1.09 0.42
C VAL A 84 -7.55 -1.06 -0.97
N ARG A 85 -8.56 -0.21 -1.14
CA ARG A 85 -9.32 -0.08 -2.39
C ARG A 85 -8.45 0.47 -3.52
N SER A 86 -7.64 1.47 -3.18
CA SER A 86 -6.68 2.07 -4.10
C SER A 86 -5.40 2.48 -3.39
N LEU A 87 -4.28 2.23 -4.06
CA LEU A 87 -2.95 2.74 -3.73
C LEU A 87 -2.46 3.56 -4.92
N GLU A 88 -2.23 4.84 -4.70
CA GLU A 88 -1.50 5.69 -5.64
C GLU A 88 -0.12 5.98 -5.05
N ARG A 89 0.90 5.29 -5.57
CA ARG A 89 2.28 5.43 -5.11
C ARG A 89 3.07 6.29 -6.08
N THR A 90 3.73 7.31 -5.56
CA THR A 90 4.69 8.13 -6.27
C THR A 90 6.09 7.84 -5.76
N ILE A 91 7.00 7.49 -6.66
CA ILE A 91 8.43 7.32 -6.38
C ILE A 91 9.15 8.44 -7.12
N ASP A 92 9.63 9.43 -6.37
CA ASP A 92 10.41 10.54 -6.91
C ASP A 92 11.91 10.26 -6.78
N VAL A 93 12.55 9.92 -7.90
CA VAL A 93 13.99 9.65 -7.96
C VAL A 93 14.75 10.96 -8.12
N ASN A 94 15.49 11.34 -7.07
CA ASN A 94 16.35 12.52 -7.10
C ASN A 94 17.84 12.14 -6.97
N HIS A 95 18.65 12.62 -7.91
CA HIS A 95 20.10 12.37 -7.96
C HIS A 95 20.89 13.20 -6.94
N PHE A 96 20.26 14.18 -6.29
CA PHE A 96 20.87 14.95 -5.19
C PHE A 96 20.83 14.23 -3.84
N GLY A 97 20.58 12.91 -3.82
CA GLY A 97 20.90 12.03 -2.68
C GLY A 97 19.71 11.43 -1.92
N LYS A 98 18.47 11.69 -2.36
CA LYS A 98 17.27 11.08 -1.78
C LYS A 98 16.32 10.57 -2.86
N ILE A 99 15.56 9.54 -2.53
CA ILE A 99 14.38 9.10 -3.27
C ILE A 99 13.20 9.31 -2.31
N THR A 100 12.18 10.03 -2.75
CA THR A 100 11.00 10.30 -1.93
C THR A 100 9.87 9.38 -2.39
N ILE A 101 9.26 8.68 -1.44
CA ILE A 101 8.09 7.83 -1.68
C ILE A 101 6.88 8.52 -1.06
N GLU A 102 5.79 8.62 -1.81
CA GLU A 102 4.50 9.11 -1.33
C GLU A 102 3.38 8.16 -1.74
N ASP A 103 2.69 7.62 -0.74
CA ASP A 103 1.56 6.72 -0.90
C ASP A 103 0.27 7.41 -0.52
N ARG A 104 -0.63 7.60 -1.47
CA ARG A 104 -2.03 7.96 -1.22
C ARG A 104 -2.88 6.69 -1.19
N VAL A 105 -3.40 6.38 0.00
CA VAL A 105 -4.07 5.11 0.29
C VAL A 105 -5.54 5.35 0.59
N THR A 106 -6.43 4.69 -0.15
CA THR A 106 -7.86 4.62 0.18
C THR A 106 -8.15 3.30 0.90
N LEU A 107 -8.46 3.40 2.19
CA LEU A 107 -8.72 2.28 3.08
C LEU A 107 -10.21 2.17 3.37
N GLU A 108 -10.76 0.97 3.24
CA GLU A 108 -12.16 0.66 3.57
C GLU A 108 -12.24 -0.53 4.51
N ASN A 109 -13.16 -0.48 5.47
CA ASN A 109 -13.58 -1.67 6.21
C ASN A 109 -14.75 -2.33 5.48
N ASN A 110 -14.46 -3.37 4.71
CA ASN A 110 -15.43 -4.18 3.96
C ASN A 110 -16.23 -5.16 4.85
N GLY A 111 -16.26 -4.89 6.17
CA GLY A 111 -17.06 -5.58 7.17
C GLY A 111 -18.57 -5.33 7.02
N ALA A 112 -19.37 -5.93 7.91
CA ALA A 112 -20.81 -5.73 7.92
C ALA A 112 -21.15 -4.25 8.17
N ALA A 113 -21.90 -3.63 7.27
CA ALA A 113 -22.15 -2.19 7.32
C ALA A 113 -22.92 -1.77 8.57
N LEU A 114 -22.53 -0.65 9.19
CA LEU A 114 -23.25 -0.14 10.35
C LEU A 114 -24.66 0.30 9.97
N THR A 115 -25.64 -0.13 10.74
CA THR A 115 -27.03 0.33 10.66
C THR A 115 -27.48 0.92 11.98
N GLY A 116 -28.20 2.05 11.91
CA GLY A 116 -28.60 2.82 13.08
C GLY A 116 -27.55 3.81 13.55
N PRO A 117 -27.73 4.42 14.74
CA PRO A 117 -26.84 5.44 15.25
C PRO A 117 -25.46 4.88 15.61
N TYR A 118 -24.43 5.69 15.37
CA TYR A 118 -23.10 5.47 15.92
C TYR A 118 -23.02 6.07 17.32
N HIS A 119 -22.53 5.27 18.27
CA HIS A 119 -22.24 5.72 19.63
C HIS A 119 -20.73 5.66 19.86
N PHE A 120 -20.11 6.80 20.15
CA PHE A 120 -18.71 6.81 20.58
C PHE A 120 -18.64 6.24 22.01
N VAL A 121 -18.13 5.02 22.14
CA VAL A 121 -17.96 4.36 23.44
C VAL A 121 -16.48 4.13 23.71
N PRO A 122 -15.83 4.94 24.58
CA PRO A 122 -14.40 4.85 24.85
C PRO A 122 -13.94 3.48 25.38
N GLN A 123 -14.81 2.80 26.15
CA GLN A 123 -14.54 1.48 26.72
C GLN A 123 -14.75 0.31 25.74
N ILE A 124 -15.60 0.46 24.72
CA ILE A 124 -15.82 -0.58 23.70
C ILE A 124 -14.84 -0.31 22.55
N ARG A 125 -13.58 -0.68 22.77
CA ARG A 125 -12.69 -0.94 21.64
C ARG A 125 -13.19 -2.19 20.92
N GLY A 126 -13.55 -2.07 19.65
CA GLY A 126 -13.44 -3.19 18.71
C GLY A 126 -14.51 -4.29 18.82
N LYS A 127 -15.74 -3.99 18.39
CA LYS A 127 -16.50 -4.99 17.62
C LYS A 127 -16.43 -4.59 16.16
N ALA A 128 -15.56 -5.24 15.38
CA ALA A 128 -15.38 -5.01 13.94
C ALA A 128 -15.09 -3.54 13.55
N SER A 129 -14.27 -2.86 14.35
CA SER A 129 -13.81 -1.48 14.10
C SER A 129 -12.29 -1.40 14.15
N THR A 130 -11.70 -0.45 13.42
CA THR A 130 -10.24 -0.26 13.49
C THR A 130 -9.77 0.36 14.81
N GLY A 131 -8.59 -0.08 15.24
CA GLY A 131 -7.82 0.54 16.31
C GLY A 131 -6.53 1.12 15.76
N TRP A 132 -5.39 0.69 16.33
CA TRP A 132 -4.09 0.99 15.75
C TRP A 132 -3.85 0.14 14.50
N LEU A 133 -3.35 0.78 13.46
CA LEU A 133 -2.89 0.16 12.22
C LEU A 133 -1.36 0.20 12.16
N TYR A 134 -0.79 -0.65 11.33
CA TYR A 134 0.66 -0.81 11.19
C TYR A 134 1.02 -0.97 9.72
N THR A 135 2.13 -0.34 9.34
CA THR A 135 2.78 -0.45 8.04
C THR A 135 4.29 -0.60 8.27
N HIS A 136 4.92 -1.42 7.43
CA HIS A 136 6.36 -1.63 7.49
C HIS A 136 7.05 -0.78 6.43
N LEU A 137 8.11 -0.10 6.86
CA LEU A 137 8.94 0.76 6.05
C LEU A 137 10.36 0.17 5.97
N PRO A 138 11.13 0.50 4.91
CA PRO A 138 12.55 0.18 4.85
C PRO A 138 13.30 0.70 6.09
N ALA A 139 14.36 -0.02 6.50
CA ALA A 139 15.19 0.40 7.65
C ALA A 139 15.78 1.81 7.48
N SER A 140 16.12 2.15 6.23
CA SER A 140 16.69 3.44 5.83
C SER A 140 15.66 4.56 5.65
N ALA A 141 14.38 4.31 5.92
CA ALA A 141 13.34 5.33 5.77
C ALA A 141 13.55 6.52 6.73
N GLU A 142 13.63 7.72 6.21
CA GLU A 142 13.78 8.99 6.93
C GLU A 142 12.60 9.92 6.65
N ASN A 143 12.44 10.99 7.43
CA ASN A 143 11.42 12.03 7.23
C ASN A 143 10.00 11.46 7.02
N VAL A 144 9.60 10.52 7.89
CA VAL A 144 8.29 9.87 7.80
C VAL A 144 7.20 10.87 8.17
N GLU A 145 6.35 11.20 7.22
CA GLU A 145 5.20 12.09 7.33
C GLU A 145 3.91 11.29 7.11
N PHE A 146 2.92 11.48 7.98
CA PHE A 146 1.61 10.84 7.85
C PHE A 146 0.53 11.90 8.01
N PHE A 147 -0.25 12.11 6.96
CA PHE A 147 -1.24 13.17 6.88
C PHE A 147 -2.46 12.71 6.09
N ASP A 148 -3.56 13.44 6.20
CA ASP A 148 -4.74 13.23 5.36
C ASP A 148 -5.09 14.52 4.61
N ASP A 149 -6.22 14.52 3.91
CA ASP A 149 -6.68 15.68 3.14
C ASP A 149 -6.97 16.91 4.03
N LEU A 150 -7.09 16.73 5.35
CA LEU A 150 -7.25 17.82 6.33
C LEU A 150 -5.93 18.29 6.94
N GLY A 151 -4.83 17.62 6.62
CA GLY A 151 -3.49 17.94 7.09
C GLY A 151 -2.91 16.89 8.03
N ASN A 152 -1.97 17.32 8.88
CA ASN A 152 -1.18 16.39 9.69
C ASN A 152 -2.05 15.55 10.65
N CYS A 153 -1.67 14.29 10.82
CA CYS A 153 -2.31 13.34 11.73
C CYS A 153 -1.34 12.96 12.86
N SER A 154 -1.53 13.56 14.04
CA SER A 154 -0.59 13.44 15.16
C SER A 154 -0.60 12.08 15.89
N GLU A 155 -1.56 11.20 15.61
CA GLU A 155 -1.71 9.88 16.25
C GLU A 155 -0.84 8.82 15.56
N THR A 156 0.48 9.04 15.56
CA THR A 156 1.47 8.23 14.86
C THR A 156 2.68 7.95 15.73
N ARG A 157 3.28 6.77 15.58
CA ARG A 157 4.51 6.35 16.29
C ARG A 157 5.37 5.53 15.34
N VAL A 158 6.64 5.88 15.22
CA VAL A 158 7.62 5.11 14.45
C VAL A 158 8.46 4.28 15.41
N TYR A 159 8.54 2.98 15.14
CA TYR A 159 9.39 2.04 15.85
C TYR A 159 10.51 1.57 14.93
N ASN A 160 11.75 1.68 15.39
CA ASN A 160 12.92 1.29 14.62
C ASN A 160 13.33 -0.14 15.02
N TYR A 161 13.41 -1.03 14.04
CA TYR A 161 13.98 -2.36 14.18
C TYR A 161 15.26 -2.43 13.34
N GLY A 162 16.09 -3.46 13.56
CA GLY A 162 17.38 -3.57 12.87
C GLY A 162 17.27 -3.68 11.34
N THR A 163 16.21 -4.30 10.83
CA THR A 163 16.02 -4.59 9.40
C THR A 163 14.86 -3.84 8.75
N TYR A 164 14.01 -3.16 9.53
CA TYR A 164 12.86 -2.40 9.06
C TYR A 164 12.41 -1.37 10.09
N LYS A 165 11.54 -0.45 9.68
CA LYS A 165 10.82 0.46 10.58
C LYS A 165 9.33 0.10 10.55
N THR A 166 8.63 0.32 11.66
CA THR A 166 7.17 0.16 11.71
C THR A 166 6.55 1.49 12.06
N LEU A 167 5.71 2.00 11.16
CA LEU A 167 4.82 3.10 11.48
C LEU A 167 3.51 2.53 12.04
N LYS A 168 3.25 2.85 13.30
CA LYS A 168 2.00 2.59 13.99
C LYS A 168 1.16 3.86 13.97
N PHE A 169 -0.05 3.80 13.44
CA PHE A 169 -0.88 4.99 13.27
C PHE A 169 -2.36 4.71 13.56
N LYS A 170 -3.13 5.78 13.73
CA LYS A 170 -4.60 5.75 13.75
C LYS A 170 -5.15 6.70 12.70
N THR A 171 -6.28 6.30 12.14
CA THR A 171 -7.17 7.18 11.38
C THR A 171 -7.89 8.14 12.33
N ARG A 172 -8.37 9.29 11.85
CA ARG A 172 -9.07 10.29 12.70
C ARG A 172 -10.31 9.74 13.41
N TYR A 173 -10.92 8.71 12.84
CA TYR A 173 -12.06 7.99 13.40
C TYR A 173 -11.89 6.48 13.15
N PRO A 174 -12.46 5.62 14.01
CA PRO A 174 -12.44 4.17 13.79
C PRO A 174 -13.28 3.82 12.56
N LEU A 175 -12.76 2.97 11.68
CA LEU A 175 -13.48 2.49 10.51
C LEU A 175 -14.41 1.35 10.93
N LEU A 176 -15.70 1.61 10.94
CA LEU A 176 -16.75 0.58 11.01
C LEU A 176 -17.03 0.02 9.62
N GLY A 177 -17.75 -1.10 9.54
CA GLY A 177 -18.10 -1.70 8.25
C GLY A 177 -18.79 -0.70 7.32
N GLY A 178 -18.34 -0.66 6.07
CA GLY A 178 -18.76 0.27 5.03
C GLY A 178 -18.12 1.66 5.10
N TRP A 179 -17.34 1.97 6.14
CA TRP A 179 -16.65 3.25 6.24
C TRP A 179 -15.32 3.21 5.50
N LYS A 180 -14.97 4.34 4.89
CA LYS A 180 -13.75 4.53 4.11
C LYS A 180 -13.02 5.79 4.55
N THR A 181 -11.69 5.77 4.47
CA THR A 181 -10.84 6.93 4.73
C THR A 181 -9.70 6.96 3.72
N THR A 182 -9.17 8.15 3.49
CA THR A 182 -7.97 8.35 2.67
C THR A 182 -6.88 8.95 3.55
N TYR A 183 -5.65 8.50 3.38
CA TYR A 183 -4.48 9.08 4.03
C TYR A 183 -3.30 9.07 3.05
N ASN A 184 -2.32 9.91 3.33
CA ASN A 184 -1.06 9.97 2.63
C ASN A 184 0.08 9.62 3.60
N LEU A 185 1.00 8.79 3.13
CA LEU A 185 2.22 8.41 3.83
C LEU A 185 3.41 8.79 2.95
N ARG A 186 4.27 9.68 3.44
CA ARG A 186 5.49 10.10 2.74
C ARG A 186 6.72 9.74 3.57
N TYR A 187 7.77 9.29 2.91
CA TYR A 187 9.07 9.06 3.53
C TYR A 187 10.18 9.13 2.48
N ASP A 188 11.40 9.42 2.93
CA ASP A 188 12.59 9.43 2.10
C ASP A 188 13.40 8.15 2.31
N VAL A 189 14.11 7.71 1.29
CA VAL A 189 15.18 6.73 1.40
C VAL A 189 16.45 7.26 0.70
N PRO A 190 17.65 6.88 1.16
CA PRO A 190 18.89 7.31 0.53
C PRO A 190 19.06 6.70 -0.86
N THR A 191 19.42 7.52 -1.84
CA THR A 191 19.58 7.09 -3.24
C THR A 191 20.63 5.99 -3.41
N TYR A 192 21.70 5.99 -2.60
CA TYR A 192 22.81 5.04 -2.73
C TYR A 192 22.44 3.57 -2.47
N GLU A 193 21.32 3.30 -1.79
CA GLU A 193 20.86 1.93 -1.53
C GLU A 193 20.08 1.32 -2.71
N TYR A 194 19.43 2.17 -3.52
CA TYR A 194 18.47 1.73 -4.54
C TYR A 194 18.89 2.11 -5.97
N LEU A 195 19.91 2.96 -6.13
CA LEU A 195 20.37 3.44 -7.42
C LEU A 195 21.81 3.00 -7.70
N PHE A 196 21.96 2.21 -8.76
CA PHE A 196 23.25 1.72 -9.25
C PHE A 196 23.68 2.51 -10.48
N VAL A 197 24.97 2.78 -10.61
CA VAL A 197 25.53 3.66 -11.64
C VAL A 197 26.65 2.96 -12.40
N LEU A 198 26.62 3.06 -13.72
CA LEU A 198 27.68 2.62 -14.63
C LEU A 198 27.88 3.66 -15.73
N GLY A 199 28.82 4.59 -15.52
CA GLY A 199 29.01 5.73 -16.42
C GLY A 199 27.79 6.65 -16.43
N ASP A 200 27.17 6.82 -17.61
CA ASP A 200 25.95 7.62 -17.81
C ASP A 200 24.65 6.77 -17.69
N PHE A 201 24.78 5.47 -17.39
CA PHE A 201 23.66 4.56 -17.22
C PHE A 201 23.35 4.36 -15.74
N PHE A 202 22.06 4.38 -15.42
CA PHE A 202 21.53 4.26 -14.09
C PHE A 202 20.54 3.11 -14.03
N LYS A 203 20.55 2.38 -12.92
CA LYS A 203 19.60 1.31 -12.63
C LYS A 203 18.97 1.55 -11.27
N LEU A 204 17.67 1.83 -11.28
CA LEU A 204 16.85 1.89 -10.07
C LEU A 204 16.35 0.48 -9.75
N GLN A 205 16.60 0.00 -8.54
CA GLN A 205 16.07 -1.27 -8.05
C GLN A 205 15.43 -1.07 -6.68
N MET A 206 14.11 -1.20 -6.61
CA MET A 206 13.35 -1.03 -5.37
C MET A 206 12.00 -1.74 -5.43
N ARG A 207 11.31 -1.87 -4.30
CA ARG A 207 9.97 -2.48 -4.24
C ARG A 207 8.95 -1.62 -4.98
N ALA A 208 8.24 -2.22 -5.92
CA ALA A 208 7.19 -1.53 -6.66
C ALA A 208 6.02 -1.13 -5.74
N VAL A 209 5.52 -2.11 -4.98
CA VAL A 209 4.55 -1.93 -3.89
C VAL A 209 5.16 -2.55 -2.64
N ASP A 210 5.16 -1.80 -1.54
CA ASP A 210 5.68 -2.23 -0.24
C ASP A 210 4.50 -2.58 0.68
N TYR A 211 4.79 -2.93 1.94
CA TYR A 211 3.76 -3.24 2.94
C TYR A 211 2.87 -2.03 3.26
N VAL A 212 1.72 -1.90 2.59
CA VAL A 212 0.80 -0.76 2.82
C VAL A 212 0.07 -0.89 4.16
N ILE A 213 -0.62 -2.01 4.38
CA ILE A 213 -1.24 -2.37 5.66
C ILE A 213 -1.03 -3.88 5.84
N ASN A 214 -0.43 -4.27 6.96
CA ASN A 214 -0.08 -5.68 7.20
C ASN A 214 -1.27 -6.63 7.02
N ASP A 215 -1.02 -7.69 6.27
CA ASP A 215 -1.91 -8.80 5.98
C ASP A 215 -3.21 -8.34 5.30
N LYS A 216 -3.18 -7.30 4.47
CA LYS A 216 -4.35 -6.80 3.74
C LYS A 216 -4.11 -6.75 2.24
N VAL A 217 -5.21 -6.95 1.50
CA VAL A 217 -5.21 -6.91 0.04
C VAL A 217 -5.20 -5.45 -0.43
N VAL A 218 -4.38 -5.18 -1.44
CA VAL A 218 -4.45 -3.97 -2.26
C VAL A 218 -5.16 -4.32 -3.56
N GLU A 219 -6.42 -3.90 -3.70
CA GLU A 219 -7.25 -4.24 -4.87
C GLU A 219 -6.73 -3.58 -6.15
N ASN A 220 -6.38 -2.30 -6.07
CA ASN A 220 -5.86 -1.53 -7.20
C ASN A 220 -4.65 -0.72 -6.77
N ALA A 221 -3.54 -0.87 -7.48
CA ALA A 221 -2.33 -0.08 -7.28
C ALA A 221 -1.92 0.60 -8.58
N VAL A 222 -1.61 1.88 -8.50
CA VAL A 222 -0.97 2.66 -9.57
C VAL A 222 0.33 3.21 -9.02
N VAL A 223 1.46 2.80 -9.60
CA VAL A 223 2.80 3.25 -9.19
C VAL A 223 3.35 4.14 -10.29
N ARG A 224 3.77 5.36 -9.92
CA ARG A 224 4.39 6.33 -10.82
C ARG A 224 5.82 6.57 -10.39
N VAL A 225 6.77 6.21 -11.24
CA VAL A 225 8.19 6.44 -10.99
C VAL A 225 8.64 7.65 -11.79
N PHE A 226 8.88 8.76 -11.10
CA PHE A 226 9.42 9.98 -11.67
C PHE A 226 10.94 9.89 -11.74
N LEU A 227 11.47 9.82 -12.95
CA LEU A 227 12.90 9.84 -13.21
C LEU A 227 13.42 11.29 -13.35
N PRO A 228 14.71 11.55 -13.17
CA PRO A 228 15.26 12.89 -13.36
C PRO A 228 14.97 13.45 -14.75
N GLU A 229 14.87 14.77 -14.84
CA GLU A 229 14.67 15.44 -16.12
C GLU A 229 15.84 15.18 -17.08
N GLY A 230 15.53 14.91 -18.36
CA GLY A 230 16.52 14.54 -19.36
C GLY A 230 16.92 13.07 -19.36
N SER A 231 16.31 12.24 -18.50
CA SER A 231 16.49 10.79 -18.53
C SER A 231 15.83 10.18 -19.77
N ARG A 232 16.40 9.10 -20.29
CA ARG A 232 15.77 8.24 -21.31
C ARG A 232 15.66 6.83 -20.75
N VAL A 233 14.44 6.31 -20.67
CA VAL A 233 14.20 4.92 -20.23
C VAL A 233 14.70 3.98 -21.31
N ASP A 234 15.54 3.02 -20.93
CA ASP A 234 16.10 2.03 -21.85
C ASP A 234 15.44 0.66 -21.63
N ASN A 235 15.21 0.25 -20.38
CA ASN A 235 14.58 -1.03 -20.04
C ASN A 235 13.82 -0.98 -18.71
N VAL A 236 12.73 -1.74 -18.61
CA VAL A 236 11.88 -1.85 -17.41
C VAL A 236 11.59 -3.32 -17.14
N ALA A 237 12.15 -3.87 -16.06
CA ALA A 237 11.84 -5.21 -15.59
C ALA A 237 10.88 -5.15 -14.41
N LEU A 238 9.77 -5.88 -14.52
CA LEU A 238 8.67 -5.85 -13.56
C LEU A 238 8.38 -7.23 -12.97
N PRO A 239 7.88 -7.30 -11.73
CA PRO A 239 7.38 -8.55 -11.17
C PRO A 239 6.08 -8.99 -11.88
N PRO A 240 5.74 -10.30 -11.85
CA PRO A 240 4.65 -10.86 -12.67
C PRO A 240 3.25 -10.25 -12.45
N GLN A 241 2.97 -9.73 -11.25
CA GLN A 241 1.67 -9.18 -10.85
C GLN A 241 1.51 -7.69 -11.19
N ILE A 242 2.56 -7.04 -11.69
CA ILE A 242 2.58 -5.62 -12.00
C ILE A 242 2.77 -5.45 -13.50
N GLY A 243 1.83 -4.76 -14.13
CA GLY A 243 1.88 -4.40 -15.54
C GLY A 243 2.50 -3.02 -15.77
N LEU A 244 3.09 -2.85 -16.94
CA LEU A 244 3.49 -1.53 -17.47
C LEU A 244 2.30 -0.92 -18.20
N MET A 245 1.83 0.25 -17.77
CA MET A 245 0.80 0.99 -18.49
C MET A 245 1.42 1.83 -19.63
N GLY A 246 2.61 2.38 -19.40
CA GLY A 246 3.35 3.16 -20.38
C GLY A 246 4.26 4.19 -19.74
N GLU A 247 4.75 5.10 -20.59
CA GLU A 247 5.55 6.25 -20.20
C GLU A 247 4.76 7.53 -20.40
N GLU A 248 4.77 8.39 -19.39
CA GLU A 248 4.17 9.72 -19.41
C GLU A 248 5.26 10.78 -19.24
N LEU A 249 4.92 12.02 -19.55
CA LEU A 249 5.76 13.18 -19.28
C LEU A 249 5.02 14.11 -18.33
N GLY A 250 5.63 14.43 -17.19
CA GLY A 250 5.03 15.34 -16.22
C GLY A 250 6.07 16.05 -15.38
N CYS A 251 5.66 17.05 -14.61
CA CYS A 251 6.56 17.79 -13.74
C CYS A 251 6.13 17.66 -12.28
N LEU A 252 7.12 17.42 -11.41
CA LEU A 252 6.95 17.47 -9.96
C LEU A 252 7.88 18.56 -9.41
N GLY A 253 7.31 19.53 -8.70
CA GLY A 253 8.03 20.67 -8.14
C GLY A 253 8.29 21.83 -9.12
N SER A 254 8.77 22.95 -8.58
CA SER A 254 8.93 24.23 -9.30
C SER A 254 10.19 24.34 -10.17
N LEU A 255 11.15 23.42 -10.03
CA LEU A 255 12.41 23.44 -10.79
C LEU A 255 12.36 22.60 -12.08
N CYS A 256 11.24 21.95 -12.36
CA CYS A 256 11.03 21.19 -13.59
C CYS A 256 10.61 22.13 -14.73
N VAL A 257 11.30 22.06 -15.89
CA VAL A 257 11.04 22.98 -17.02
C VAL A 257 10.50 22.25 -18.25
N TYR A 258 11.13 21.15 -18.66
CA TYR A 258 10.80 20.43 -19.89
C TYR A 258 9.97 19.17 -19.66
N GLY A 259 9.73 18.81 -18.40
CA GLY A 259 9.09 17.55 -18.03
C GLY A 259 10.09 16.47 -17.64
N ARG A 260 9.67 15.65 -16.68
CA ARG A 260 10.35 14.44 -16.21
C ARG A 260 9.64 13.23 -16.81
N PRO A 261 10.38 12.22 -17.30
CA PRO A 261 9.77 10.98 -17.74
C PRO A 261 9.24 10.21 -16.53
N ILE A 262 8.03 9.67 -16.68
CA ILE A 262 7.30 8.95 -15.65
C ILE A 262 7.01 7.56 -16.17
N VAL A 263 7.48 6.53 -15.47
CA VAL A 263 7.10 5.14 -15.76
C VAL A 263 5.85 4.83 -14.93
N VAL A 264 4.74 4.48 -15.60
CA VAL A 264 3.45 4.22 -14.96
C VAL A 264 3.18 2.72 -14.95
N LEU A 265 2.96 2.18 -13.76
CA LEU A 265 2.71 0.77 -13.51
C LEU A 265 1.34 0.56 -12.89
N ASN A 266 0.71 -0.57 -13.18
CA ASN A 266 -0.53 -0.99 -12.54
C ASN A 266 -0.39 -2.36 -11.87
N GLY A 267 -1.13 -2.57 -10.80
CA GLY A 267 -1.26 -3.87 -10.15
C GLY A 267 -2.68 -4.06 -9.61
N THR A 268 -3.16 -5.29 -9.63
CA THR A 268 -4.49 -5.66 -9.11
C THR A 268 -4.37 -6.84 -8.16
N ASP A 269 -5.18 -6.85 -7.11
CA ASP A 269 -5.24 -7.91 -6.10
C ASP A 269 -3.86 -8.29 -5.53
N LEU A 270 -3.07 -7.27 -5.17
CA LEU A 270 -1.74 -7.47 -4.60
C LEU A 270 -1.84 -7.88 -3.13
N PHE A 271 -0.97 -8.82 -2.75
CA PHE A 271 -0.86 -9.36 -1.40
C PHE A 271 0.58 -9.25 -0.91
N ASP A 272 0.78 -9.15 0.40
CA ASP A 272 2.10 -9.01 1.05
C ASP A 272 3.15 -10.06 0.64
N ASN A 273 2.71 -11.25 0.23
CA ASN A 273 3.61 -12.32 -0.24
C ASN A 273 4.27 -12.02 -1.61
N TYR A 274 3.81 -10.98 -2.31
CA TYR A 274 4.29 -10.60 -3.66
C TYR A 274 5.11 -9.31 -3.66
N VAL A 275 5.59 -8.85 -2.51
CA VAL A 275 6.50 -7.70 -2.42
C VAL A 275 7.82 -8.04 -3.12
N GLN A 276 7.95 -7.57 -4.37
CA GLN A 276 9.10 -7.80 -5.24
C GLN A 276 9.66 -6.47 -5.78
N ASN A 277 10.93 -6.51 -6.16
CA ASN A 277 11.60 -5.35 -6.73
C ASN A 277 11.23 -5.17 -8.20
N LEU A 278 11.01 -3.91 -8.60
CA LEU A 278 11.12 -3.48 -9.99
C LEU A 278 12.56 -3.10 -10.28
N GLU A 279 12.93 -3.14 -11.56
CA GLU A 279 14.19 -2.61 -12.06
C GLU A 279 13.93 -1.69 -13.25
N ILE A 280 14.40 -0.45 -13.17
CA ILE A 280 14.30 0.53 -14.25
C ILE A 280 15.70 0.99 -14.63
N GLU A 281 16.09 0.73 -15.87
CA GLU A 281 17.35 1.12 -16.45
C GLU A 281 17.13 2.33 -17.35
N TYR A 282 17.89 3.40 -17.12
CA TYR A 282 17.76 4.64 -17.86
C TYR A 282 19.11 5.34 -18.02
N PHE A 283 19.22 6.12 -19.08
CA PHE A 283 20.38 6.92 -19.41
C PHE A 283 20.18 8.38 -19.00
N LEU A 284 21.18 8.99 -18.36
CA LEU A 284 21.20 10.42 -18.05
C LEU A 284 22.62 10.97 -18.17
N ARG A 285 22.83 12.01 -18.98
CA ARG A 285 24.14 12.67 -19.03
C ARG A 285 24.35 13.48 -17.75
N PRO A 286 25.48 13.32 -17.03
CA PRO A 286 25.73 14.04 -15.77
C PRO A 286 25.66 15.56 -15.87
N LEU A 287 25.95 16.13 -17.06
CA LEU A 287 25.81 17.57 -17.29
C LEU A 287 24.38 18.10 -17.04
N PHE A 288 23.34 17.27 -17.20
CA PHE A 288 21.96 17.69 -16.90
C PHE A 288 21.75 18.00 -15.41
N LEU A 289 22.55 17.45 -14.50
CA LEU A 289 22.45 17.74 -13.07
C LEU A 289 22.81 19.21 -12.75
N LEU A 290 23.66 19.85 -13.56
CA LEU A 290 24.01 21.27 -13.40
C LEU A 290 22.85 22.20 -13.75
N LYS A 291 21.82 21.71 -14.44
CA LYS A 291 20.68 22.52 -14.88
C LYS A 291 19.98 23.21 -13.71
N ALA A 292 19.66 22.46 -12.64
CA ALA A 292 18.92 23.02 -11.51
C ALA A 292 19.71 24.15 -10.79
N PRO A 293 21.00 23.98 -10.44
CA PRO A 293 21.84 25.06 -9.95
C PRO A 293 21.92 26.26 -10.89
N ILE A 294 22.14 26.03 -12.20
CA ILE A 294 22.23 27.11 -13.21
C ILE A 294 20.93 27.90 -13.26
N LEU A 295 19.78 27.21 -13.27
CA LEU A 295 18.48 27.86 -13.32
C LEU A 295 18.24 28.74 -12.09
N ILE A 296 18.56 28.25 -10.89
CA ILE A 296 18.47 29.05 -9.66
C ILE A 296 19.37 30.29 -9.74
N THR A 297 20.63 30.14 -10.17
CA THR A 297 21.55 31.27 -10.32
C THR A 297 21.08 32.29 -11.35
N ALA A 298 20.51 31.83 -12.47
CA ALA A 298 19.95 32.69 -13.50
C ALA A 298 18.75 33.50 -12.98
N TYR A 299 17.84 32.88 -12.21
CA TYR A 299 16.72 33.59 -11.60
C TYR A 299 17.18 34.66 -10.62
N LEU A 300 18.17 34.36 -9.78
CA LEU A 300 18.75 35.32 -8.85
C LEU A 300 19.42 36.49 -9.59
N GLU A 301 20.18 36.21 -10.64
CA GLU A 301 20.87 37.23 -11.44
C GLU A 301 19.87 38.16 -12.15
N VAL A 302 18.81 37.61 -12.75
CA VAL A 302 17.74 38.41 -13.36
C VAL A 302 17.07 39.32 -12.32
N GLY A 303 16.83 38.80 -11.11
CA GLY A 303 16.30 39.60 -10.01
C GLY A 303 17.24 40.75 -9.62
N PHE A 304 18.54 40.48 -9.52
CA PHE A 304 19.55 41.48 -9.21
C PHE A 304 19.64 42.58 -10.27
N VAL A 305 19.68 42.20 -11.56
CA VAL A 305 19.69 43.14 -12.69
C VAL A 305 18.41 43.98 -12.72
N ALA A 306 17.26 43.39 -12.43
CA ALA A 306 15.98 44.12 -12.37
C ALA A 306 15.99 45.19 -11.27
N VAL A 307 16.53 44.89 -10.08
CA VAL A 307 16.66 45.85 -8.99
C VAL A 307 17.63 46.99 -9.37
N LEU A 308 18.78 46.67 -9.98
CA LEU A 308 19.71 47.69 -10.47
C LEU A 308 19.07 48.61 -11.52
N GLY A 309 18.30 48.04 -12.45
CA GLY A 309 17.55 48.79 -13.45
C GLY A 309 16.50 49.72 -12.82
N ALA A 310 15.73 49.20 -11.86
CA ALA A 310 14.73 49.99 -11.15
C ALA A 310 15.36 51.14 -10.37
N LEU A 311 16.45 50.89 -9.63
CA LEU A 311 17.17 51.92 -8.88
C LEU A 311 17.64 53.05 -9.81
N ARG A 312 18.24 52.72 -10.96
CA ARG A 312 18.65 53.73 -11.94
C ARG A 312 17.47 54.52 -12.48
N TYR A 313 16.36 53.86 -12.80
CA TYR A 313 15.17 54.53 -13.31
C TYR A 313 14.57 55.52 -12.29
N PHE A 314 14.45 55.12 -11.02
CA PHE A 314 13.89 55.98 -9.96
C PHE A 314 14.84 57.09 -9.50
N THR A 315 16.15 56.93 -9.64
CA THR A 315 17.10 58.04 -9.38
C THR A 315 17.12 59.12 -10.46
N HIS A 316 16.50 58.85 -11.63
CA HIS A 316 16.43 59.78 -12.75
C HIS A 316 15.05 60.46 -12.92
N LEU A 317 14.13 60.23 -11.98
CA LEU A 317 12.84 60.93 -11.81
C LEU A 317 12.91 61.84 -10.59
#